data_AF-A0A5K0ZX86-F1
#
_entry.id   AF-A0A5K0ZX86-F1
#
_cell.length_a   1.000
_cell.length_b   1.000
_cell.length_c   1.000
_cell.angle_alpha   90.00
_cell.angle_beta   90.00
_cell.angle_gamma   90.00
#
_symmetry.space_group_name_H-M   'P 1'
#
loop_
_entity.id
_entity.type
_entity.pdbx_description
1 polymer ?
#
loop_
_entity_poly.entity_id
_entity_poly.type
_entity_poly.pdbx_seq_one_letter_code
_entity_poly.pdbx_strand_id
1 'polypeptide(L)'
;LVTPKMDLRGYESLFAAVRLLVSEDLCQGRFVFGREILKPKTFGASLFQKPGCGPGGDNSKSQLQTLVVRAGYDAPTYQTKQLKNNQFRAIVEFSGMQFVGNPCQNKKLAEKDAASEALKWLTGSSSTSHEEIENMSLLLKKSKKQQQPRR
;
A
#
# COMPACT_ATOMS: atom_id res chain seq x y z
N LEU A 1 43.69 -14.83 7.71
CA LEU A 1 42.33 -15.40 7.78
C LEU A 1 42.09 -16.16 6.47
N VAL A 2 42.12 -17.49 6.52
CA VAL A 2 41.85 -18.34 5.34
C VAL A 2 40.34 -18.42 5.19
N THR A 3 39.79 -17.85 4.13
CA THR A 3 38.38 -18.08 3.75
C THR A 3 38.24 -19.54 3.33
N PRO A 4 37.45 -20.38 4.03
CA PRO A 4 37.18 -21.72 3.55
C PRO A 4 36.43 -21.61 2.23
N LYS A 5 37.01 -22.14 1.15
CA LYS A 5 36.32 -22.28 -0.12
C LYS A 5 35.30 -23.40 0.04
N MET A 6 34.06 -23.08 0.39
CA MET A 6 32.96 -24.06 0.30
C MET A 6 32.92 -24.56 -1.14
N ASP A 7 32.98 -25.88 -1.33
CA ASP A 7 32.74 -26.47 -2.64
C ASP A 7 31.24 -26.43 -2.92
N LEU A 8 30.82 -25.44 -3.70
CA LEU A 8 29.42 -25.12 -3.98
C LEU A 8 28.78 -26.10 -4.99
N ARG A 9 29.61 -26.91 -5.66
CA ARG A 9 29.21 -27.80 -6.77
C ARG A 9 28.22 -28.89 -6.36
N GLY A 10 28.19 -29.30 -5.10
CA GLY A 10 27.24 -30.29 -4.58
C GLY A 10 25.88 -29.74 -4.19
N TYR A 11 25.70 -28.41 -4.21
CA TYR A 11 24.56 -27.73 -3.58
C TYR A 11 23.66 -27.00 -4.57
N GLU A 12 23.70 -27.38 -5.85
CA GLU A 12 22.88 -26.76 -6.90
C GLU A 12 21.39 -26.72 -6.53
N SER A 13 20.83 -27.80 -5.97
CA SER A 13 19.44 -27.84 -5.51
C SER A 13 19.17 -26.85 -4.36
N LEU A 14 20.13 -26.69 -3.45
CA LEU A 14 20.02 -25.72 -2.36
C LEU A 14 20.07 -24.29 -2.90
N PHE A 15 20.98 -23.98 -3.82
CA PHE A 15 21.06 -22.67 -4.45
C PHE A 15 19.85 -22.37 -5.33
N ALA A 16 19.32 -23.36 -6.05
CA ALA A 16 18.09 -23.21 -6.82
C ALA A 16 16.89 -22.89 -5.90
N ALA A 17 16.75 -23.61 -4.77
CA ALA A 17 15.70 -23.35 -3.79
C ALA A 17 15.84 -21.97 -3.15
N VAL A 18 17.06 -21.58 -2.75
CA VAL A 18 17.33 -20.24 -2.21
C VAL A 18 17.03 -19.15 -3.23
N ARG A 19 17.46 -19.32 -4.49
CA ARG A 19 17.17 -18.37 -5.56
C ARG A 19 15.69 -18.25 -5.84
N LEU A 20 14.95 -19.35 -5.83
CA LEU A 20 13.49 -19.34 -6.02
C LEU A 20 12.81 -18.57 -4.88
N LEU A 21 13.19 -18.89 -3.63
CA LEU A 21 12.65 -18.20 -2.44
C LEU A 21 12.94 -16.69 -2.46
N VAL A 22 14.16 -16.28 -2.82
CA VAL A 22 14.55 -14.87 -2.89
C VAL A 22 13.90 -14.16 -4.08
N SER A 23 13.77 -14.82 -5.24
CA SER A 23 13.18 -14.21 -6.44
C SER A 23 11.68 -13.99 -6.31
N GLU A 24 10.98 -14.85 -5.56
CA GLU A 24 9.56 -14.69 -5.25
C GLU A 24 9.30 -13.82 -4.01
N ASP A 25 10.36 -13.37 -3.32
CA ASP A 25 10.22 -12.52 -2.16
C ASP A 25 10.01 -11.04 -2.53
N LEU A 26 8.75 -10.67 -2.69
CA LEU A 26 8.31 -9.28 -2.85
C LEU A 26 8.55 -8.42 -1.59
N CYS A 27 8.88 -9.02 -0.44
CA CYS A 27 9.08 -8.27 0.81
C CYS A 27 10.42 -7.53 0.88
N GLN A 28 11.33 -7.73 -0.08
CA GLN A 28 12.62 -7.04 -0.16
C GLN A 28 13.42 -7.11 1.17
N GLY A 29 13.32 -8.22 1.91
CA GLY A 29 13.99 -8.38 3.20
C GLY A 29 13.36 -7.63 4.38
N ARG A 30 12.13 -7.12 4.25
CA ARG A 30 11.38 -6.50 5.36
C ARG A 30 10.49 -7.54 6.06
N PHE A 31 10.42 -7.47 7.40
CA PHE A 31 9.48 -8.29 8.17
C PHE A 31 8.05 -7.75 7.98
N VAL A 32 7.22 -8.44 7.21
CA VAL A 32 5.82 -8.07 6.96
C VAL A 32 4.89 -8.99 7.75
N PHE A 33 4.21 -8.46 8.75
CA PHE A 33 3.20 -9.20 9.51
C PHE A 33 1.89 -9.29 8.69
N GLY A 34 1.26 -10.47 8.64
CA GLY A 34 -0.02 -10.66 7.95
C GLY A 34 0.07 -11.00 6.46
N ARG A 35 1.23 -11.46 5.96
CA ARG A 35 1.33 -12.00 4.59
C ARG A 35 0.57 -13.34 4.51
N GLU A 36 -0.65 -13.30 3.97
CA GLU A 36 -1.33 -14.52 3.53
C GLU A 36 -0.59 -15.06 2.30
N ILE A 37 -0.04 -16.27 2.38
CA ILE A 37 0.49 -16.96 1.21
C ILE A 37 -0.72 -17.25 0.33
N LEU A 38 -0.89 -16.48 -0.73
CA LEU A 38 -2.02 -16.59 -1.65
C LEU A 38 -2.07 -18.01 -2.22
N LYS A 39 -2.90 -18.87 -1.64
CA LYS A 39 -3.35 -20.07 -2.34
C LYS A 39 -4.18 -19.64 -3.55
N PRO A 40 -4.13 -20.36 -4.68
CA PRO A 40 -4.84 -19.96 -5.89
C PRO A 40 -6.34 -19.84 -5.60
N LYS A 41 -6.83 -18.60 -5.65
CA LYS A 41 -8.21 -18.10 -5.53
C LYS A 41 -9.29 -19.12 -5.14
N THR A 42 -9.88 -18.87 -3.97
CA THR A 42 -11.31 -18.53 -3.92
C THR A 42 -11.42 -17.12 -3.35
N PHE A 43 -12.10 -16.23 -4.07
CA PHE A 43 -12.38 -14.87 -3.60
C PHE A 43 -13.35 -14.96 -2.41
N GLY A 44 -12.81 -15.13 -1.21
CA GLY A 44 -13.49 -14.91 0.05
C GLY A 44 -12.98 -13.62 0.65
N ALA A 45 -13.73 -12.53 0.48
CA ALA A 45 -13.49 -11.27 1.18
C ALA A 45 -13.68 -11.50 2.69
N SER A 46 -12.64 -11.96 3.41
CA SER A 46 -12.76 -12.21 4.85
C SER A 46 -11.41 -12.39 5.55
N LEU A 47 -10.50 -11.42 5.50
CA LEU A 47 -9.52 -11.27 6.60
C LEU A 47 -8.81 -9.92 6.69
N PHE A 48 -9.55 -8.83 6.55
CA PHE A 48 -9.21 -7.64 7.33
C PHE A 48 -10.47 -7.29 8.07
N GLN A 49 -10.45 -7.48 9.39
CA GLN A 49 -11.54 -7.03 10.23
C GLN A 49 -11.79 -5.57 9.87
N LYS A 50 -12.93 -5.33 9.22
CA LYS A 50 -13.57 -4.03 9.15
C LYS A 50 -13.45 -3.44 10.55
N PRO A 51 -12.66 -2.36 10.78
CA PRO A 51 -12.71 -1.71 12.07
C PRO A 51 -14.17 -1.29 12.21
N GLY A 52 -14.85 -1.88 13.18
CA GLY A 52 -16.28 -1.72 13.35
C GLY A 52 -16.63 -0.24 13.24
N CYS A 53 -17.63 0.04 12.40
CA CYS A 53 -18.35 1.30 12.41
C CYS A 53 -19.12 1.37 13.73
N GLY A 54 -18.38 1.57 14.82
CA GLY A 54 -18.92 1.91 16.12
C GLY A 54 -19.23 3.40 16.15
N PRO A 55 -20.35 3.82 16.73
CA PRO A 55 -20.70 5.23 16.89
C PRO A 55 -19.84 5.82 18.02
N GLY A 56 -18.57 6.09 17.75
CA GLY A 56 -17.63 6.62 18.74
C GLY A 56 -16.45 7.27 18.04
N GLY A 57 -16.27 8.57 18.25
CA GLY A 57 -15.43 9.46 17.47
C GLY A 57 -13.97 9.04 17.31
N ASP A 58 -13.35 9.60 16.26
CA ASP A 58 -11.91 9.84 16.16
C ASP A 58 -11.02 8.64 15.80
N ASN A 59 -11.59 7.60 15.18
CA ASN A 59 -10.85 6.39 14.82
C ASN A 59 -9.70 6.62 13.82
N SER A 60 -9.83 7.54 12.86
CA SER A 60 -8.87 7.65 11.76
C SER A 60 -7.53 8.25 12.21
N LYS A 61 -7.56 9.23 13.12
CA LYS A 61 -6.33 9.86 13.63
C LYS A 61 -5.52 8.88 14.49
N SER A 62 -6.20 8.18 15.40
CA SER A 62 -5.55 7.20 16.29
C SER A 62 -5.06 5.97 15.53
N GLN A 63 -5.83 5.48 14.54
CA GLN A 63 -5.40 4.40 13.66
C GLN A 63 -4.16 4.80 12.85
N LEU A 64 -4.17 5.99 12.23
CA LEU A 64 -3.02 6.46 11.46
C LEU A 64 -1.78 6.60 12.35
N GLN A 65 -1.91 7.24 13.52
CA GLN A 65 -0.81 7.38 14.46
C GLN A 65 -0.23 6.03 14.87
N THR A 66 -1.10 5.06 15.21
CA THR A 66 -0.66 3.72 15.62
C THR A 66 0.10 3.02 14.49
N LEU A 67 -0.40 3.08 13.25
CA LEU A 67 0.26 2.47 12.10
C LEU A 67 1.63 3.09 11.81
N VAL A 68 1.70 4.43 11.82
CA VAL A 68 2.93 5.18 11.53
C VAL A 68 4.00 4.91 12.59
N VAL A 69 3.65 5.06 13.88
CA VAL A 69 4.59 4.84 14.99
C VAL A 69 5.04 3.38 15.07
N ARG A 70 4.12 2.43 14.86
CA ARG A 70 4.45 0.99 14.85
C ARG A 70 5.38 0.61 13.70
N ALA A 71 5.32 1.34 12.59
CA ALA A 71 6.24 1.19 11.47
C ALA A 71 7.63 1.84 11.72
N GLY A 72 7.82 2.48 12.89
CA GLY A 72 9.09 3.11 13.28
C GLY A 72 9.27 4.54 12.77
N TYR A 73 8.21 5.17 12.26
CA TYR A 73 8.23 6.57 11.84
C TYR A 73 7.76 7.50 12.95
N ASP A 74 8.12 8.79 12.82
CA ASP A 74 7.62 9.84 13.71
C ASP A 74 6.10 10.01 13.62
N ALA A 75 5.50 10.49 14.71
CA ALA A 75 4.06 10.70 14.79
C ALA A 75 3.55 11.68 13.70
N PRO A 76 2.36 11.44 13.13
CA PRO A 76 1.81 12.27 12.07
C PRO A 76 1.51 13.69 12.57
N THR A 77 1.91 14.68 11.77
CA THR A 77 1.69 16.11 12.05
C THR A 77 0.48 16.62 11.27
N TYR A 78 -0.38 17.41 11.91
CA TYR A 78 -1.58 17.96 11.30
C TYR A 78 -1.47 19.48 11.13
N GLN A 79 -1.75 19.95 9.92
CA GLN A 79 -1.85 21.37 9.61
C GLN A 79 -3.25 21.67 9.07
N THR A 80 -3.98 22.57 9.75
CA THR A 80 -5.34 22.94 9.34
C THR A 80 -5.37 24.39 8.89
N LYS A 81 -5.90 24.62 7.69
CA LYS A 81 -6.10 25.95 7.11
C LYS A 81 -7.59 26.24 6.97
N GLN A 82 -8.00 27.45 7.33
CA GLN A 82 -9.36 27.94 7.11
C GLN A 82 -9.46 28.53 5.68
N LEU A 83 -10.51 28.16 4.97
CA LEU A 83 -10.84 28.65 3.63
C LEU A 83 -11.77 29.87 3.71
N LYS A 84 -11.88 30.58 2.58
CA LYS A 84 -12.71 31.79 2.44
C LYS A 84 -14.22 31.54 2.61
N ASN A 85 -14.67 30.29 2.51
CA ASN A 85 -16.06 29.87 2.60
C ASN A 85 -16.44 29.31 3.98
N ASN A 86 -15.73 29.70 5.04
CA ASN A 86 -15.87 29.19 6.41
C ASN A 86 -15.66 27.66 6.55
N GLN A 87 -15.04 27.01 5.57
CA GLN A 87 -14.62 25.62 5.68
C GLN A 87 -13.17 25.52 6.16
N PHE A 88 -12.80 24.35 6.65
CA PHE A 88 -11.46 23.98 7.06
C PHE A 88 -10.95 22.86 6.19
N ARG A 89 -9.69 22.94 5.76
CA ARG A 89 -8.97 21.85 5.11
C ARG A 89 -7.75 21.53 5.94
N ALA A 90 -7.55 20.25 6.21
CA ALA A 90 -6.37 19.78 6.92
C ALA A 90 -5.45 19.01 5.98
N ILE A 91 -4.17 19.03 6.32
CA ILE A 91 -3.10 18.27 5.71
C ILE A 91 -2.48 17.44 6.83
N VAL A 92 -2.26 16.16 6.59
CA VAL A 92 -1.50 15.29 7.49
C VAL A 92 -0.18 14.93 6.84
N GLU A 93 0.91 15.04 7.60
CA GLU A 93 2.27 14.77 7.16
C GLU A 93 2.90 13.68 8.03
N PHE A 94 3.46 12.65 7.39
CA PHE A 94 4.29 11.63 8.04
C PHE A 94 5.26 11.03 7.03
N SER A 95 6.46 10.63 7.47
CA SER A 95 7.47 10.02 6.59
C SER A 95 7.78 10.84 5.30
N GLY A 96 7.68 12.17 5.36
CA GLY A 96 7.85 13.07 4.21
C GLY A 96 6.70 13.04 3.19
N MET A 97 5.61 12.32 3.48
CA MET A 97 4.40 12.27 2.66
C MET A 97 3.34 13.20 3.23
N GLN A 98 2.61 13.89 2.35
CA GLN A 98 1.50 14.76 2.72
C GLN A 98 0.19 14.30 2.08
N PHE A 99 -0.86 14.22 2.89
CA PHE A 99 -2.21 13.87 2.45
C PHE A 99 -3.17 15.00 2.80
N VAL A 100 -3.95 15.42 1.81
CA VAL A 100 -4.85 16.55 1.91
C VAL A 100 -6.28 16.05 2.05
N GLY A 101 -6.95 16.44 3.14
CA GLY A 101 -8.37 16.16 3.34
C GLY A 101 -9.28 17.05 2.50
N ASN A 102 -10.51 16.62 2.36
CA ASN A 102 -11.60 17.39 1.77
C ASN A 102 -11.95 18.61 2.66
N PRO A 103 -12.43 19.70 2.05
CA PRO A 103 -12.96 20.83 2.81
C PRO A 103 -14.13 20.39 3.71
N CYS A 104 -14.02 20.65 5.01
CA CYS A 104 -14.99 20.27 6.03
C CYS A 104 -15.49 21.50 6.81
N GLN A 105 -16.64 21.41 7.46
CA GLN A 105 -17.20 22.53 8.23
C GLN A 105 -16.43 22.83 9.53
N ASN A 106 -15.76 21.82 10.12
CA ASN A 106 -15.10 21.93 11.42
C ASN A 106 -13.63 21.52 11.31
N LYS A 107 -12.75 22.18 12.07
CA LYS A 107 -11.31 21.82 12.16
C LYS A 107 -11.09 20.34 12.46
N LYS A 108 -11.82 19.80 13.45
CA LYS A 108 -11.74 18.38 13.83
C LYS A 108 -12.15 17.42 12.70
N LEU A 109 -13.19 17.77 11.95
CA LEU A 109 -13.65 16.96 10.81
C LEU A 109 -12.63 16.98 9.68
N ALA A 110 -12.02 18.14 9.39
CA ALA A 110 -10.98 18.27 8.39
C ALA A 110 -9.77 17.39 8.72
N GLU A 111 -9.31 17.40 9.98
CA GLU A 111 -8.19 16.55 10.43
C GLU A 111 -8.51 15.06 10.35
N LYS A 112 -9.75 14.68 10.71
CA LYS A 112 -10.22 13.29 10.57
C LYS A 112 -10.24 12.86 9.10
N ASP A 113 -10.70 13.73 8.21
CA ASP A 113 -10.76 13.45 6.78
C ASP A 113 -9.37 13.31 6.16
N ALA A 114 -8.44 14.20 6.50
CA ALA A 114 -7.04 14.08 6.09
C ALA A 114 -6.41 12.75 6.57
N ALA A 115 -6.70 12.33 7.80
CA ALA A 115 -6.25 11.04 8.31
C ALA A 115 -6.88 9.85 7.56
N SER A 116 -8.15 9.96 7.17
CA SER A 116 -8.85 8.96 6.37
C SER A 116 -8.21 8.79 4.99
N GLU A 117 -7.86 9.89 4.32
CA GLU A 117 -7.15 9.85 3.03
C GLU A 117 -5.78 9.17 3.14
N ALA A 118 -5.01 9.50 4.18
CA ALA A 118 -3.75 8.82 4.47
C ALA A 118 -3.93 7.31 4.71
N LEU A 119 -4.96 6.92 5.47
CA LEU A 119 -5.26 5.50 5.72
C LEU A 119 -5.62 4.76 4.44
N LYS A 120 -6.46 5.35 3.57
CA LYS A 120 -6.81 4.75 2.28
C LYS A 120 -5.58 4.48 1.42
N TRP A 121 -4.60 5.40 1.44
CA TRP A 121 -3.33 5.21 0.76
C TRP A 121 -2.51 4.07 1.37
N LEU A 122 -2.39 4.01 2.70
CA LEU A 122 -1.67 2.95 3.41
C LEU A 122 -2.29 1.56 3.21
N THR A 123 -3.62 1.47 3.10
CA THR A 123 -4.34 0.20 2.91
C THR A 123 -4.52 -0.18 1.45
N GLY A 124 -3.97 0.58 0.50
CA GLY A 124 -4.15 0.36 -0.94
C GLY A 124 -5.61 0.47 -1.41
N SER A 125 -6.44 1.15 -0.62
CA SER A 125 -7.85 1.43 -0.93
C SER A 125 -8.01 2.73 -1.73
N SER A 126 -6.92 3.46 -1.98
CA SER A 126 -6.88 4.52 -2.98
C SER A 126 -6.94 3.87 -4.37
N SER A 127 -7.87 4.35 -5.19
CA SER A 127 -8.13 3.96 -6.58
C SER A 127 -6.94 4.17 -7.54
N THR A 128 -5.74 4.48 -7.04
CA THR A 128 -4.50 4.58 -7.82
C THR A 128 -4.08 3.24 -8.44
N SER A 129 -4.48 2.10 -7.86
CA SER A 129 -4.27 0.79 -8.47
C SER A 129 -5.16 0.55 -9.70
N HIS A 130 -6.28 1.26 -9.88
CA HIS A 130 -7.13 1.07 -11.06
C HIS A 130 -6.56 1.77 -12.29
N GLU A 131 -6.00 2.98 -12.13
CA GLU A 131 -5.40 3.73 -13.24
C GLU A 131 -4.13 3.04 -13.76
N GLU A 132 -3.29 2.50 -12.89
CA GLU A 132 -2.09 1.74 -13.29
C GLU A 132 -2.44 0.40 -13.97
N ILE A 133 -3.47 -0.30 -13.49
CA ILE A 133 -3.95 -1.55 -14.11
C ILE A 133 -4.65 -1.29 -15.45
N GLU A 134 -5.46 -0.24 -15.58
CA GLU A 134 -6.09 0.13 -16.85
C GLU A 134 -5.04 0.53 -17.89
N ASN A 135 -4.05 1.32 -17.51
CA ASN A 135 -2.99 1.74 -18.43
C ASN A 135 -2.15 0.56 -18.92
N MET A 136 -1.86 -0.43 -18.05
CA MET A 136 -1.23 -1.70 -18.44
C MET A 136 -2.13 -2.58 -19.31
N SER A 137 -3.45 -2.55 -19.08
CA SER A 137 -4.43 -3.31 -19.89
C SER A 137 -4.58 -2.75 -21.32
N LEU A 138 -4.37 -1.45 -21.51
CA LEU A 138 -4.38 -0.79 -22.82
C LEU A 138 -3.10 -1.11 -23.62
N LEU A 139 -1.95 -1.18 -22.94
CA LEU A 139 -0.65 -1.53 -23.56
C LEU A 139 -0.64 -2.96 -24.11
N LEU A 140 -1.28 -3.91 -23.41
CA LEU A 140 -1.28 -5.33 -23.78
C LEU A 140 -2.28 -5.69 -24.89
N LYS A 141 -3.24 -4.81 -25.22
CA LYS A 141 -4.31 -5.11 -26.20
C LYS A 141 -3.97 -4.76 -27.66
N LYS A 142 -2.85 -4.09 -27.94
CA LYS A 142 -2.42 -3.81 -29.33
C LYS A 142 -1.54 -4.94 -29.89
N SER A 143 -2.18 -6.03 -30.32
CA SER A 143 -1.58 -6.96 -31.30
C SER A 143 -2.67 -7.79 -31.98
N LYS A 144 -3.36 -7.22 -32.97
CA LYS A 144 -4.03 -8.01 -34.02
C LYS A 144 -3.19 -7.95 -35.28
N LYS A 145 -2.49 -9.06 -35.55
CA LYS A 145 -1.78 -9.38 -36.78
C LYS A 145 -2.76 -9.27 -37.97
N GLN A 146 -2.48 -8.38 -38.92
CA GLN A 146 -3.05 -8.47 -40.26
C GLN A 146 -2.45 -9.69 -40.95
N GLN A 147 -3.26 -10.72 -41.23
CA GLN A 147 -2.88 -11.79 -42.13
C GLN A 147 -3.22 -11.36 -43.57
N GLN A 148 -2.19 -11.25 -44.40
CA GLN A 148 -2.31 -11.04 -45.84
C GLN A 148 -3.02 -12.23 -46.52
N PRO A 149 -3.85 -12.01 -47.54
CA PRO A 149 -4.38 -13.09 -48.36
C PRO A 149 -3.27 -13.58 -49.31
N ARG A 150 -2.96 -14.88 -49.27
CA ARG A 150 -2.15 -15.53 -50.30
C ARG A 150 -3.01 -15.72 -51.56
N ARG A 151 -2.45 -15.27 -52.69
CA ARG A 151 -2.93 -15.51 -54.05
C ARG A 151 -2.82 -16.98 -54.43
#